data_AF-A0A9Q0THT0-F1
#
_entry.id   AF-A0A9Q0THT0-F1
#
_cell.length_a   1.000
_cell.length_b   1.000
_cell.length_c   1.000
_cell.angle_alpha   90.00
_cell.angle_beta   90.00
_cell.angle_gamma   90.00
#
_symmetry.space_group_name_H-M   'P 1'
#
loop_
_entity.id
_entity.type
_entity.pdbx_description
1 polymer ?
#
loop_
_entity_poly.entity_id
_entity_poly.type
_entity_poly.pdbx_seq_one_letter_code
_entity_poly.pdbx_strand_id
1 'polypeptide(L)'
;MKSGIFCILADALIRSEIYSDYVQAHLAPSGYLKFPNDIPHYLEKCRFLPKLNNEIPQERNTTYKERFSSLQNLVLIMFENDNVLIPKETAWFGYYPDGAFEPIVPAHQTVLYTEDWIGLKALDDAGRVHFVNVSGGHLGISRSDMKKACCAFLGG
;
A
#
# COMPACT_ATOMS: atom_id res chain seq x y z
N MET A 1 1.07 3.48 -24.47
CA MET A 1 0.09 2.98 -23.48
C MET A 1 0.11 1.46 -23.51
N LYS A 2 0.79 0.81 -22.57
CA LYS A 2 0.78 -0.66 -22.49
C LYS A 2 -0.38 -1.06 -21.59
N SER A 3 -1.46 -1.52 -22.22
CA SER A 3 -2.66 -2.04 -21.57
C SER A 3 -2.29 -3.29 -20.77
N GLY A 4 -2.23 -3.16 -19.44
CA GLY A 4 -2.11 -4.28 -18.52
C GLY A 4 -3.50 -4.84 -18.17
N ILE A 5 -3.56 -6.12 -17.79
CA ILE A 5 -4.77 -6.79 -17.30
C ILE A 5 -5.45 -5.98 -16.17
N PHE A 6 -4.65 -5.27 -15.36
CA PHE A 6 -5.15 -4.40 -14.30
C PHE A 6 -5.83 -3.12 -14.83
N CYS A 7 -5.41 -2.54 -15.96
CA CYS A 7 -6.16 -1.44 -16.59
C CYS A 7 -7.55 -1.91 -17.02
N ILE A 8 -7.69 -3.13 -17.52
CA ILE A 8 -8.97 -3.68 -17.96
C ILE A 8 -9.86 -3.97 -16.75
N LEU A 9 -9.29 -4.52 -15.67
CA LEU A 9 -10.00 -4.72 -14.40
C LEU A 9 -10.39 -3.37 -13.77
N ALA A 10 -9.47 -2.42 -13.67
CA ALA A 10 -9.74 -1.08 -13.15
C ALA A 10 -10.81 -0.35 -13.97
N ASP A 11 -10.76 -0.37 -15.30
CA ASP A 11 -11.80 0.22 -16.16
C ASP A 11 -13.16 -0.45 -15.97
N ALA A 12 -13.20 -1.78 -15.87
CA ALA A 12 -14.44 -2.51 -15.61
C ALA A 12 -15.00 -2.20 -14.21
N LEU A 13 -14.12 -2.01 -13.22
CA LEU A 13 -14.47 -1.72 -11.83
C LEU A 13 -14.90 -0.27 -11.59
N ILE A 14 -14.25 0.68 -12.28
CA ILE A 14 -14.66 2.09 -12.31
C ILE A 14 -16.05 2.21 -12.94
N ARG A 15 -16.36 1.41 -13.97
CA ARG A 15 -17.71 1.31 -14.56
C ARG A 15 -18.74 0.64 -13.64
N SER A 16 -18.30 -0.14 -12.63
CA SER A 16 -19.18 -1.00 -11.82
C SER A 16 -19.40 -0.52 -10.38
N GLU A 17 -19.20 0.76 -10.08
CA GLU A 17 -19.29 1.30 -8.70
C GLU A 17 -18.45 0.47 -7.71
N ILE A 18 -17.13 0.58 -7.82
CA ILE A 18 -16.17 -0.19 -7.01
C ILE A 18 -16.43 -0.17 -5.48
N TYR A 19 -17.07 0.89 -5.00
CA TYR A 19 -17.42 1.13 -3.61
C TYR A 19 -18.85 0.70 -3.26
N SER A 20 -19.58 0.05 -4.16
CA SER A 20 -20.87 -0.56 -3.86
C SER A 20 -20.74 -1.71 -2.87
N ASP A 21 -21.78 -1.92 -2.06
CA ASP A 21 -21.80 -2.97 -1.03
C ASP A 21 -21.59 -4.39 -1.59
N TYR A 22 -22.13 -4.65 -2.79
CA TYR A 22 -21.97 -5.94 -3.45
C TYR A 22 -20.51 -6.18 -3.85
N VAL A 23 -19.86 -5.22 -4.50
CA VAL A 23 -18.48 -5.36 -4.96
C VAL A 23 -17.52 -5.47 -3.78
N GLN A 24 -17.68 -4.61 -2.77
CA GLN A 24 -16.89 -4.66 -1.53
C GLN A 24 -17.04 -5.97 -0.74
N ALA A 25 -18.15 -6.69 -0.90
CA ALA A 25 -18.39 -7.99 -0.26
C ALA A 25 -17.84 -9.20 -1.05
N HIS A 26 -17.76 -9.10 -2.38
CA HIS A 26 -17.53 -10.26 -3.25
C HIS A 26 -16.24 -10.19 -4.07
N LEU A 27 -15.57 -9.03 -4.12
CA LEU A 27 -14.35 -8.86 -4.91
C LEU A 27 -13.19 -8.38 -4.03
N ALA A 28 -12.26 -9.28 -3.72
CA ALA A 28 -11.13 -8.99 -2.83
C ALA A 28 -10.31 -7.73 -3.24
N PRO A 29 -9.98 -7.49 -4.54
CA PRO A 29 -9.31 -6.27 -4.96
C PRO A 29 -10.00 -4.96 -4.58
N SER A 30 -11.33 -4.95 -4.50
CA SER A 30 -12.08 -3.73 -4.17
C SER A 30 -11.80 -3.19 -2.76
N GLY A 31 -11.36 -4.06 -1.84
CA GLY A 31 -11.04 -3.68 -0.46
C GLY A 31 -9.75 -2.86 -0.31
N TYR A 32 -8.94 -2.76 -1.37
CA TYR A 32 -7.69 -1.98 -1.35
C TYR A 32 -7.50 -1.07 -2.58
N LEU A 33 -8.56 -0.89 -3.38
CA LEU A 33 -8.56 0.13 -4.43
C LEU A 33 -8.85 1.50 -3.82
N LYS A 34 -7.83 2.34 -3.83
CA LYS A 34 -7.90 3.76 -3.47
C LYS A 34 -7.89 4.57 -4.77
N PHE A 35 -8.84 5.49 -4.94
CA PHE A 35 -8.88 6.42 -6.06
C PHE A 35 -8.58 7.83 -5.54
N PRO A 36 -7.46 8.47 -5.94
CA PRO A 36 -7.11 9.81 -5.45
C PRO A 36 -8.18 10.86 -5.75
N ASN A 37 -8.87 10.73 -6.88
CA ASN A 37 -9.96 11.63 -7.28
C ASN A 37 -11.32 11.30 -6.62
N ASP A 38 -11.41 10.27 -5.77
CA ASP A 38 -12.65 9.86 -5.11
C ASP A 38 -12.43 9.40 -3.65
N ILE A 39 -11.63 10.17 -2.92
CA ILE A 39 -11.32 9.92 -1.50
C ILE A 39 -12.58 9.87 -0.61
N PRO A 40 -13.63 10.70 -0.81
CA PRO A 40 -14.83 10.62 0.02
C PRO A 40 -15.51 9.23 -0.02
N HIS A 41 -15.75 8.65 -1.21
CA HIS A 41 -16.35 7.31 -1.30
C HIS A 41 -15.38 6.23 -0.82
N TYR A 42 -14.08 6.38 -1.07
CA TYR A 42 -13.06 5.49 -0.50
C TYR A 42 -13.16 5.42 1.03
N LEU A 43 -13.19 6.57 1.72
CA LEU A 43 -13.26 6.61 3.18
C LEU A 43 -14.61 6.13 3.72
N GLU A 44 -15.71 6.38 3.01
CA GLU A 44 -17.05 5.98 3.46
C GLU A 44 -17.36 4.49 3.24
N LYS A 45 -16.93 3.93 2.10
CA LYS A 45 -17.44 2.64 1.62
C LYS A 45 -16.39 1.55 1.49
N CYS A 46 -15.10 1.89 1.37
CA CYS A 46 -14.07 0.86 1.25
C CYS A 46 -13.92 0.12 2.58
N ARG A 47 -14.19 -1.19 2.57
CA ARG A 47 -14.39 -1.96 3.82
C ARG A 47 -13.12 -2.35 4.54
N PHE A 48 -11.97 -2.27 3.89
CA PHE A 48 -10.73 -2.85 4.39
C PHE A 48 -9.60 -1.83 4.55
N LEU A 49 -9.09 -1.26 3.45
CA LEU A 49 -7.87 -0.46 3.49
C LEU A 49 -7.96 0.80 4.38
N PRO A 50 -9.00 1.66 4.33
CA PRO A 50 -9.08 2.84 5.20
C PRO A 50 -9.09 2.48 6.68
N LYS A 51 -9.73 1.36 7.03
CA LYS A 51 -9.81 0.85 8.39
C LYS A 51 -8.47 0.29 8.86
N LEU A 52 -7.81 -0.51 8.03
CA LEU A 52 -6.49 -1.07 8.34
C LEU A 52 -5.42 0.02 8.51
N ASN A 53 -5.48 1.05 7.66
CA ASN A 53 -4.55 2.16 7.65
C ASN A 53 -4.87 3.26 8.68
N ASN A 54 -5.90 3.08 9.52
CA ASN A 54 -6.34 4.10 10.50
C ASN A 54 -6.67 5.47 9.85
N GLU A 55 -7.17 5.47 8.61
CA GLU A 55 -7.51 6.68 7.85
C GLU A 55 -8.81 7.32 8.32
N ILE A 56 -9.70 6.57 8.97
CA ILE A 56 -10.99 7.03 9.50
C ILE A 56 -10.79 7.54 10.94
N PRO A 57 -10.83 8.87 11.23
CA PRO A 57 -10.42 9.41 12.52
C PRO A 57 -11.21 8.86 13.72
N GLN A 58 -12.51 8.64 13.55
CA GLN A 58 -13.41 8.15 14.60
C GLN A 58 -13.29 6.64 14.86
N GLU A 59 -12.62 5.90 13.97
CA GLU A 59 -12.46 4.44 14.05
C GLU A 59 -11.00 3.99 14.26
N ARG A 60 -10.09 4.95 14.50
CA ARG A 60 -8.67 4.65 14.68
C ARG A 60 -8.45 3.62 15.78
N ASN A 61 -7.73 2.56 15.43
CA ASN A 61 -7.51 1.41 16.28
C ASN A 61 -6.07 1.40 16.80
N THR A 62 -5.89 1.64 18.10
CA THR A 62 -4.56 1.65 18.74
C THR A 62 -3.93 0.27 18.76
N THR A 63 -4.72 -0.80 18.87
CA THR A 63 -4.22 -2.18 18.82
C THR A 63 -3.58 -2.50 17.46
N TYR A 64 -4.08 -1.94 16.36
CA TYR A 64 -3.44 -2.12 15.04
C TYR A 64 -2.05 -1.49 15.03
N LYS A 65 -1.95 -0.25 15.52
CA LYS A 65 -0.67 0.46 15.67
C LYS A 65 0.30 -0.30 16.57
N GLU A 66 -0.13 -0.73 17.75
CA GLU A 66 0.71 -1.45 18.71
C GLU A 66 1.26 -2.76 18.12
N ARG A 67 0.40 -3.53 17.45
CA ARG A 67 0.80 -4.79 16.81
C ARG A 67 1.75 -4.57 15.65
N PHE A 68 1.45 -3.62 14.76
CA PHE A 68 2.35 -3.31 13.65
C PHE A 68 3.71 -2.83 14.19
N SER A 69 3.74 -1.92 15.17
CA SER A 69 4.97 -1.44 15.83
C SER A 69 5.79 -2.51 16.56
N SER A 70 5.17 -3.64 16.89
CA SER A 70 5.84 -4.76 17.57
C SER A 70 6.69 -5.63 16.64
N LEU A 71 6.60 -5.44 15.31
CA LEU A 71 7.41 -6.17 14.34
C LEU A 71 8.91 -5.97 14.63
N GLN A 72 9.68 -7.07 14.59
CA GLN A 72 11.13 -7.01 14.74
C GLN A 72 11.80 -6.36 13.52
N ASN A 73 11.32 -6.71 12.33
CA ASN A 73 11.74 -6.13 11.06
C ASN A 73 10.54 -6.04 10.12
N LEU A 74 10.44 -4.96 9.37
CA LEU A 74 9.53 -4.77 8.27
C LEU A 74 10.35 -4.57 6.99
N VAL A 75 10.37 -5.57 6.12
CA VAL A 75 11.09 -5.49 4.83
C VAL A 75 10.09 -5.16 3.73
N LEU A 76 10.27 -4.01 3.08
CA LEU A 76 9.41 -3.53 2.01
C LEU A 76 10.17 -3.60 0.69
N ILE A 77 9.72 -4.46 -0.21
CA ILE A 77 10.38 -4.69 -1.50
C ILE A 77 9.58 -4.01 -2.61
N MET A 78 10.23 -3.08 -3.31
CA MET A 78 9.69 -2.44 -4.51
C MET A 78 10.42 -2.95 -5.75
N PHE A 79 9.68 -3.18 -6.83
CA PHE A 79 10.23 -3.60 -8.12
C PHE A 79 10.34 -2.40 -9.06
N GLU A 80 11.51 -2.18 -9.65
CA GLU A 80 11.78 -1.00 -10.48
C GLU A 80 10.83 -0.84 -11.66
N ASN A 81 10.46 -1.95 -12.29
CA ASN A 81 9.60 -2.02 -13.47
C ASN A 81 8.24 -2.68 -13.15
N ASP A 82 7.75 -2.51 -11.92
CA ASP A 82 6.40 -2.95 -11.56
C ASP A 82 5.36 -2.22 -12.41
N ASN A 83 4.46 -2.97 -13.04
CA ASN A 83 3.34 -2.45 -13.84
C ASN A 83 1.99 -2.98 -13.31
N VAL A 84 1.99 -3.64 -12.14
CA VAL A 84 0.81 -4.17 -11.45
C VAL A 84 0.45 -3.25 -10.29
N LEU A 85 1.45 -2.82 -9.52
CA LEU A 85 1.28 -1.79 -8.49
C LEU A 85 1.30 -0.40 -9.14
N ILE A 86 0.21 0.35 -8.98
CA ILE A 86 0.05 1.69 -9.55
C ILE A 86 -0.41 2.64 -8.43
N PRO A 87 0.44 3.55 -7.95
CA PRO A 87 1.86 3.69 -8.30
C PRO A 87 2.71 2.59 -7.65
N LYS A 88 3.90 2.28 -8.20
CA LYS A 88 4.78 1.24 -7.63
C LYS A 88 5.22 1.56 -6.20
N GLU A 89 5.29 2.84 -5.86
CA GLU A 89 5.65 3.37 -4.54
C GLU A 89 4.68 2.95 -3.44
N THR A 90 3.50 2.43 -3.78
CA THR A 90 2.60 1.77 -2.81
C THR A 90 3.28 0.62 -2.07
N ALA A 91 4.26 -0.06 -2.69
CA ALA A 91 5.08 -1.09 -2.05
C ALA A 91 5.85 -0.57 -0.83
N TRP A 92 6.09 0.74 -0.78
CA TRP A 92 6.82 1.44 0.28
C TRP A 92 5.94 2.40 1.06
N PHE A 93 4.60 2.29 1.02
CA PHE A 93 3.65 3.23 1.63
C PHE A 93 3.67 4.65 1.02
N GLY A 94 4.29 4.84 -0.14
CA GLY A 94 4.10 6.05 -0.95
C GLY A 94 2.79 5.99 -1.73
N TYR A 95 2.20 7.15 -2.03
CA TYR A 95 0.95 7.20 -2.79
C TYR A 95 0.75 8.55 -3.48
N TYR A 96 -0.35 8.69 -4.21
CA TYR A 96 -0.78 9.95 -4.80
C TYR A 96 -1.40 10.90 -3.76
N PRO A 97 -1.33 12.23 -3.96
CA PRO A 97 -2.06 13.18 -3.13
C PRO A 97 -3.56 13.10 -3.41
N ASP A 98 -4.38 13.48 -2.42
CA ASP A 98 -5.82 13.55 -2.59
C ASP A 98 -6.19 14.53 -3.74
N GLY A 99 -7.03 14.08 -4.66
CA GLY A 99 -7.52 14.82 -5.82
C GLY A 99 -6.65 14.75 -7.07
N ALA A 100 -5.43 14.20 -7.02
CA ALA A 100 -4.53 14.16 -8.18
C ALA A 100 -3.75 12.84 -8.27
N PHE A 101 -3.29 12.50 -9.47
CA PHE A 101 -2.46 11.31 -9.71
C PHE A 101 -0.96 11.64 -9.81
N GLU A 102 -0.57 12.89 -9.60
CA GLU A 102 0.83 13.33 -9.57
C GLU A 102 0.94 14.61 -8.71
N PRO A 103 2.11 14.90 -8.11
CA PRO A 103 3.31 14.05 -8.05
C PRO A 103 3.14 12.91 -7.03
N ILE A 104 4.07 11.93 -7.02
CA ILE A 104 4.09 10.91 -5.96
C ILE A 104 4.49 11.53 -4.63
N VAL A 105 3.71 11.24 -3.58
CA VAL A 105 4.04 11.55 -2.18
C VAL A 105 4.78 10.35 -1.59
N PRO A 106 6.07 10.48 -1.24
CA PRO A 106 6.81 9.40 -0.60
C PRO A 106 6.29 9.17 0.82
N ALA A 107 6.48 7.96 1.34
CA ALA A 107 5.92 7.54 2.63
C ALA A 107 6.16 8.54 3.77
N HIS A 108 7.39 9.04 3.92
CA HIS A 108 7.79 9.97 4.98
C HIS A 108 7.07 11.34 4.93
N GLN A 109 6.40 11.67 3.84
CA GLN A 109 5.61 12.90 3.67
C GLN A 109 4.10 12.64 3.80
N THR A 110 3.66 11.39 3.82
CA THR A 110 2.25 11.05 4.01
C THR A 110 1.79 11.36 5.43
N VAL A 111 0.52 11.75 5.59
CA VAL A 111 -0.07 12.01 6.92
C VAL A 111 -0.06 10.74 7.79
N LEU A 112 -0.28 9.57 7.17
CA LEU A 112 -0.19 8.27 7.84
C LEU A 112 1.16 8.06 8.53
N TYR A 113 2.25 8.48 7.90
CA TYR A 113 3.59 8.40 8.47
C TYR A 113 3.85 9.53 9.47
N THR A 114 3.60 10.78 9.10
CA THR A 114 3.99 11.94 9.94
C THR A 114 3.23 12.01 11.25
N GLU A 115 1.95 11.59 11.26
CA GLU A 115 1.14 11.42 12.46
C GLU A 115 1.21 10.00 13.06
N ASP A 116 1.99 9.11 12.44
CA ASP A 116 2.26 7.74 12.89
C ASP A 116 0.99 6.92 13.17
N TRP A 117 0.02 6.94 12.24
CA TRP A 117 -1.30 6.34 12.41
C TRP A 117 -1.26 4.83 12.67
N ILE A 118 -0.32 4.14 12.04
CA ILE A 118 -0.14 2.69 12.15
C ILE A 118 1.15 2.29 12.87
N GLY A 119 1.99 3.24 13.29
CA GLY A 119 3.27 2.91 13.91
C GLY A 119 4.46 2.76 12.93
N LEU A 120 4.26 3.08 11.65
CA LEU A 120 5.30 2.98 10.63
C LEU A 120 6.49 3.91 10.92
N LYS A 121 6.23 5.14 11.38
CA LYS A 121 7.30 6.07 11.75
C LYS A 121 8.06 5.57 12.97
N ALA A 122 7.35 5.07 13.98
CA ALA A 122 7.99 4.51 15.16
C ALA A 122 8.87 3.26 14.85
N LEU A 123 8.46 2.42 13.89
CA LEU A 123 9.28 1.32 13.39
C LEU A 123 10.51 1.81 12.65
N ASP A 124 10.35 2.81 11.79
CA ASP A 124 11.42 3.35 10.95
C ASP A 124 12.46 4.10 11.78
N ASP A 125 12.02 4.95 12.71
CA ASP A 125 12.88 5.63 13.69
C ASP A 125 13.68 4.64 14.55
N ALA A 126 13.13 3.44 14.80
CA ALA A 126 13.81 2.36 15.51
C ALA A 126 14.77 1.54 14.64
N GLY A 127 14.95 1.90 13.35
CA GLY A 127 15.81 1.20 12.40
C GLY A 127 15.29 -0.18 11.98
N ARG A 128 13.99 -0.45 12.15
CA ARG A 128 13.37 -1.76 11.89
C ARG A 128 12.65 -1.84 10.54
N VAL A 129 12.59 -0.75 9.78
CA VAL A 129 12.04 -0.74 8.41
C VAL A 129 13.17 -0.79 7.39
N HIS A 130 13.07 -1.71 6.43
CA HIS A 130 14.08 -1.95 5.40
C HIS A 130 13.45 -1.75 4.03
N PHE A 131 13.75 -0.62 3.39
CA PHE A 131 13.30 -0.32 2.04
C PHE A 131 14.27 -0.92 1.03
N VAL A 132 13.84 -1.95 0.30
CA VAL A 132 14.66 -2.68 -0.67
C VAL A 132 14.08 -2.48 -2.07
N ASN A 133 14.89 -1.94 -2.98
CA ASN A 133 14.52 -1.81 -4.38
C ASN A 133 15.22 -2.91 -5.17
N VAL A 134 14.48 -3.62 -6.02
CA VAL A 134 15.03 -4.70 -6.85
C VAL A 134 14.69 -4.47 -8.31
N SER A 135 15.62 -4.85 -9.19
CA SER A 135 15.37 -4.85 -10.62
C SER A 135 14.31 -5.91 -10.99
N GLY A 136 13.59 -5.67 -12.08
CA GLY A 136 12.59 -6.60 -12.61
C GLY A 136 11.16 -6.06 -12.58
N GLY A 137 10.24 -6.85 -13.11
CA GLY A 137 8.80 -6.60 -13.04
C GLY A 137 8.17 -7.20 -11.78
N HIS A 138 6.84 -7.07 -11.65
CA HIS A 138 6.09 -7.57 -10.49
C HIS A 138 6.45 -9.01 -10.14
N LEU A 139 6.94 -9.25 -8.91
CA LEU A 139 7.42 -10.54 -8.40
C LEU A 139 8.62 -11.17 -9.15
N GLY A 140 9.17 -10.48 -10.14
CA GLY A 140 10.32 -10.90 -10.93
C GLY A 140 11.64 -10.67 -10.19
N ILE A 141 11.84 -11.32 -9.04
CA ILE A 141 13.04 -11.18 -8.21
C ILE A 141 14.11 -12.21 -8.58
N SER A 142 15.36 -11.77 -8.75
CA SER A 142 16.49 -12.68 -8.96
C SER A 142 16.80 -13.47 -7.67
N ARG A 143 17.41 -14.67 -7.78
CA ARG A 143 17.84 -15.43 -6.59
C ARG A 143 18.84 -14.65 -5.73
N SER A 144 19.71 -13.85 -6.35
CA SER A 144 20.67 -13.01 -5.64
C SER A 144 19.98 -11.90 -4.86
N ASP A 145 18.98 -11.24 -5.45
CA ASP A 145 18.26 -10.15 -4.79
C ASP A 145 17.35 -10.70 -3.69
N MET A 146 16.69 -11.83 -3.91
CA MET A 146 15.92 -12.53 -2.87
C MET A 146 16.79 -12.91 -1.67
N LYS A 147 18.02 -13.41 -1.89
CA LYS A 147 18.94 -13.71 -0.79
C LYS A 147 19.31 -12.47 0.01
N LYS A 148 19.56 -11.34 -0.67
CA LYS A 148 19.89 -10.07 -0.01
C LYS A 148 18.70 -9.47 0.73
N ALA A 149 17.52 -9.47 0.11
CA ALA A 149 16.32 -8.82 0.62
C ALA A 149 15.62 -9.63 1.71
N CYS A 150 15.57 -10.96 1.59
CA CYS A 150 14.77 -11.81 2.48
C CYS A 150 15.63 -12.64 3.43
N CYS A 151 16.66 -13.34 2.93
CA CYS A 151 17.39 -14.31 3.76
C CYS A 151 18.15 -13.67 4.93
N ALA A 152 18.52 -12.39 4.83
CA ALA A 152 19.15 -11.67 5.94
C ALA A 152 18.26 -11.55 7.19
N PHE A 153 16.94 -11.70 7.03
CA PHE A 153 15.95 -11.45 8.09
C PHE A 153 15.19 -12.70 8.56
N LEU A 154 15.38 -13.85 7.90
CA LEU A 154 14.57 -15.05 8.16
C LEU A 154 15.14 -16.00 9.23
N GLY A 155 16.27 -15.67 9.86
CA GLY A 155 16.97 -16.59 10.76
C GLY A 155 17.54 -17.80 10.00
N GLY A 156 18.74 -18.23 10.36
CA GLY A 156 19.33 -19.49 9.88
C GLY A 156 18.86 -20.67 10.73
#